data_AF-A0A3P6QY22-F1
#
_entry.id   AF-A0A3P6QY22-F1
#
_cell.length_a   1.000
_cell.length_b   1.000
_cell.length_c   1.000
_cell.angle_alpha   90.00
_cell.angle_beta   90.00
_cell.angle_gamma   90.00
#
_symmetry.space_group_name_H-M   'P 1'
#
loop_
_entity.id
_entity.type
_entity.pdbx_description
1 polymer ?
#
loop_
_entity_poly.entity_id
_entity_poly.type
_entity_poly.pdbx_seq_one_letter_code
_entity_poly.pdbx_strand_id
1 'polypeptide(L)'
;MGAGEETDDYEIFSKLVIARMKEPPFYCIEDCKGEEFSKAGAYAGQLHDAMYVYARALNATLTDNPLASFRDGDNIMGHIGMQFEGPSRA
;
A
#
# COMPACT_ATOMS: atom_id res chain seq x y z
N MET A 1 -14.32 -7.28 -9.49
CA MET A 1 -13.81 -6.44 -8.38
C MET A 1 -12.82 -5.50 -9.02
N GLY A 2 -13.25 -4.26 -9.24
CA GLY A 2 -12.67 -3.35 -10.22
C GLY A 2 -11.39 -2.70 -9.75
N ALA A 3 -10.41 -2.63 -10.65
CA ALA A 3 -9.44 -1.55 -10.62
C ALA A 3 -10.24 -0.25 -10.73
N GLY A 4 -10.09 0.64 -9.74
CA GLY A 4 -10.70 1.96 -9.77
C GLY A 4 -10.19 2.79 -10.95
N GLU A 5 -10.90 3.87 -11.24
CA GLU A 5 -10.58 4.82 -12.31
C GLU A 5 -9.16 5.40 -12.13
N GLU A 6 -8.37 5.46 -13.20
CA GLU A 6 -6.98 5.92 -13.15
C GLU A 6 -6.94 7.45 -12.96
N THR A 7 -6.49 7.91 -11.79
CA THR A 7 -6.14 9.31 -11.54
C THR A 7 -4.68 9.59 -11.93
N ASP A 8 -4.32 10.86 -12.13
CA ASP A 8 -2.93 11.27 -12.40
C ASP A 8 -1.95 10.73 -11.32
N ASP A 9 -2.39 10.67 -10.06
CA ASP A 9 -1.60 10.14 -8.94
C ASP A 9 -1.43 8.62 -9.02
N TYR A 10 -2.45 7.89 -9.46
CA TYR A 10 -2.39 6.44 -9.67
C TYR A 10 -1.46 6.07 -10.82
N GLU A 11 -1.46 6.85 -11.91
CA GLU A 11 -0.51 6.66 -13.01
C GLU A 11 0.94 6.84 -12.57
N ILE A 12 1.22 7.89 -11.79
CA ILE A 12 2.57 8.18 -11.28
C ILE A 12 3.01 7.05 -10.35
N PHE A 13 2.15 6.62 -9.43
CA PHE A 13 2.41 5.49 -8.54
C PHE A 13 2.73 4.22 -9.33
N SER A 14 1.91 3.88 -10.33
CA SER A 14 2.08 2.67 -11.15
C SER A 14 3.40 2.68 -11.91
N LYS A 15 3.79 3.81 -12.49
CA LYS A 15 5.09 3.98 -13.16
C LYS A 15 6.27 3.80 -12.19
N LEU A 16 6.16 4.31 -10.97
CA LEU A 16 7.19 4.16 -9.94
C LEU A 16 7.32 2.71 -9.45
N VAL A 17 6.20 2.02 -9.24
CA VAL A 17 6.21 0.60 -8.85
C VAL A 17 6.93 -0.23 -9.91
N ILE A 18 6.57 -0.06 -11.19
CA ILE A 18 7.21 -0.79 -12.30
C ILE A 18 8.72 -0.48 -12.36
N ALA A 19 9.12 0.78 -12.16
CA ALA A 19 10.52 1.16 -12.14
C ALA A 19 11.29 0.44 -11.02
N ARG A 20 10.71 0.38 -9.81
CA ARG A 20 11.34 -0.26 -8.65
C ARG A 20 11.37 -1.78 -8.72
N MET A 21 10.42 -2.40 -9.40
CA MET A 21 10.45 -3.85 -9.63
C MET A 21 11.66 -4.28 -10.47
N LYS A 22 12.18 -3.40 -11.35
CA LYS A 22 13.38 -3.68 -12.16
C LYS A 22 14.69 -3.60 -11.35
N GLU A 23 14.63 -3.04 -10.16
CA GLU A 23 15.78 -2.85 -9.26
C GLU A 23 15.92 -4.02 -8.25
N PRO A 24 17.06 -4.12 -7.54
CA PRO A 24 17.22 -5.11 -6.46
C PRO A 24 16.15 -4.90 -5.36
N PRO A 25 15.64 -5.97 -4.72
CA PRO A 25 16.02 -7.37 -4.87
C PRO A 25 15.23 -8.14 -5.96
N PHE A 26 14.33 -7.47 -6.67
CA PHE A 26 13.31 -8.14 -7.49
C PHE A 26 13.76 -8.43 -8.93
N TYR A 27 14.55 -7.56 -9.55
CA TYR A 27 15.10 -7.73 -10.92
C TYR A 27 14.05 -8.20 -11.96
N CYS A 28 12.83 -7.72 -11.81
CA CYS A 28 11.65 -8.09 -12.59
C CYS A 28 11.70 -7.35 -13.94
N ILE A 29 12.55 -7.85 -14.85
CA ILE A 29 12.82 -7.26 -16.17
C ILE A 29 12.03 -7.99 -17.26
N GLU A 30 12.10 -9.33 -17.31
CA GLU A 30 11.45 -10.18 -18.32
C GLU A 30 10.35 -11.06 -17.72
N ASP A 31 10.61 -11.68 -16.56
CA ASP A 31 9.74 -12.70 -15.96
C ASP A 31 8.35 -12.18 -15.53
N CYS A 32 8.19 -10.86 -15.39
CA CYS A 32 6.93 -10.24 -15.01
C CYS A 32 6.10 -9.72 -16.19
N LYS A 33 6.55 -9.95 -17.44
CA LYS A 33 5.86 -9.48 -18.64
C LYS A 33 4.62 -10.32 -18.99
N GLY A 34 4.48 -11.52 -18.43
CA GLY A 34 3.33 -12.40 -18.66
C GLY A 34 2.06 -11.91 -17.96
N GLU A 35 0.90 -12.05 -18.62
CA GLU A 35 -0.41 -11.69 -18.05
C GLU A 35 -0.72 -12.49 -16.76
N GLU A 36 -0.16 -13.69 -16.58
CA GLU A 36 -0.30 -14.42 -15.32
C GLU A 36 0.36 -13.73 -14.12
N PHE A 37 1.39 -12.91 -14.35
CA PHE A 37 2.16 -12.24 -13.30
C PHE A 37 1.64 -10.82 -13.00
N SER A 38 0.76 -10.27 -13.83
CA SER A 38 0.19 -8.92 -13.66
C SER A 38 -0.97 -8.87 -12.65
N LYS A 39 -1.61 -10.01 -12.35
CA LYS A 39 -2.77 -10.08 -11.43
C LYS A 39 -2.47 -9.59 -10.02
N ALA A 40 -1.28 -9.87 -9.50
CA ALA A 40 -0.86 -9.37 -8.18
C ALA A 40 -0.54 -7.87 -8.22
N GLY A 41 0.02 -7.39 -9.33
CA GLY A 41 0.33 -5.97 -9.55
C GLY A 41 -0.92 -5.08 -9.53
N ALA A 42 -2.07 -5.60 -9.99
CA ALA A 42 -3.35 -4.91 -9.88
C ALA A 42 -3.75 -4.55 -8.44
N TYR A 43 -3.16 -5.20 -7.43
CA TYR A 43 -3.41 -4.92 -6.03
C TYR A 43 -2.37 -4.02 -5.35
N ALA A 44 -1.37 -3.55 -6.08
CA ALA A 44 -0.28 -2.75 -5.53
C ALA A 44 -0.78 -1.43 -4.90
N GLY A 45 -1.81 -0.82 -5.49
CA GLY A 45 -2.46 0.37 -4.94
C GLY A 45 -3.11 0.11 -3.59
N GLN A 46 -3.91 -0.95 -3.44
CA GLN A 46 -4.53 -1.24 -2.13
C GLN A 46 -3.49 -1.66 -1.09
N LEU A 47 -2.40 -2.33 -1.49
CA LEU A 47 -1.30 -2.66 -0.57
C LEU A 47 -0.60 -1.40 -0.06
N HIS A 48 -0.32 -0.44 -0.94
CA HIS A 48 0.23 0.86 -0.56
C HIS A 48 -0.68 1.55 0.47
N ASP A 49 -1.97 1.62 0.16
CA ASP A 49 -2.99 2.26 0.98
C ASP A 49 -3.13 1.59 2.35
N ALA A 50 -3.13 0.26 2.40
CA ALA A 50 -3.15 -0.50 3.64
C ALA A 50 -1.91 -0.24 4.51
N MET A 51 -0.72 -0.17 3.90
CA MET A 51 0.52 0.14 4.63
C MET A 51 0.51 1.56 5.19
N TYR A 52 0.01 2.53 4.42
CA TYR A 52 -0.10 3.91 4.85
C TYR A 52 -1.09 4.05 6.03
N VAL A 53 -2.25 3.39 5.96
CA VAL A 53 -3.22 3.34 7.06
C VAL A 53 -2.60 2.69 8.30
N TYR A 54 -1.91 1.57 8.15
CA TYR A 54 -1.23 0.91 9.26
C TYR A 54 -0.22 1.85 9.94
N ALA A 55 0.60 2.57 9.18
CA ALA A 55 1.57 3.51 9.73
C ALA A 55 0.88 4.63 10.53
N ARG A 56 -0.23 5.17 10.03
CA ARG A 56 -1.00 6.20 10.75
C ARG A 56 -1.65 5.66 12.02
N ALA A 57 -2.25 4.48 11.95
CA ALA A 57 -2.87 3.81 13.09
C ALA A 57 -1.85 3.46 14.19
N LEU A 58 -0.68 2.96 13.79
CA LEU A 58 0.43 2.71 14.70
C LEU A 58 0.92 4.00 15.36
N ASN A 59 1.05 5.09 14.61
CA ASN A 59 1.46 6.37 15.17
C ASN A 59 0.44 6.90 16.20
N ALA A 60 -0.86 6.78 15.92
CA ALA A 60 -1.90 7.13 16.88
C ALA A 60 -1.81 6.28 18.16
N THR A 61 -1.61 4.97 18.01
CA THR A 61 -1.44 4.02 19.13
C THR A 61 -0.27 4.43 20.04
N LEU A 62 0.87 4.79 19.44
CA LEU A 62 2.07 5.24 20.17
C LEU A 62 1.91 6.63 20.79
N THR A 63 1.04 7.47 20.23
CA THR A 63 0.75 8.81 20.76
C THR A 63 -0.16 8.73 21.99
N ASP A 64 -1.19 7.88 21.93
CA ASP A 64 -2.14 7.70 23.04
C ASP A 64 -1.47 7.10 24.28
N ASN A 65 -0.51 6.19 24.06
CA ASN A 65 0.33 5.67 25.13
C ASN A 65 1.77 5.47 24.60
N PRO A 66 2.75 6.29 25.01
CA PRO A 66 4.15 6.13 24.62
C PRO A 66 4.79 4.80 25.06
N LEU A 67 4.18 4.10 26.02
CA LEU A 67 4.56 2.74 26.44
C LEU A 67 3.76 1.65 25.71
N ALA A 68 2.84 2.01 24.82
CA ALA A 68 2.10 1.07 24.01
C ALA A 68 3.09 0.20 23.22
N SER A 69 2.79 -1.10 23.19
CA SER A 69 3.57 -2.01 22.37
C SER A 69 3.13 -1.83 20.92
N PHE A 70 4.09 -1.69 20.00
CA PHE A 70 3.85 -1.78 18.56
C PHE A 70 3.27 -3.15 18.11
N ARG A 71 3.11 -4.09 19.06
CA ARG A 71 2.50 -5.41 18.88
C ARG A 71 1.06 -5.49 19.38
N ASP A 72 0.50 -4.41 19.92
CA ASP A 72 -0.89 -4.35 20.35
C ASP A 72 -1.81 -4.18 19.14
N GLY A 73 -2.08 -5.29 18.46
CA GLY A 73 -2.87 -5.33 17.23
C GLY A 73 -4.29 -4.83 17.41
N ASP A 74 -4.94 -5.14 18.55
CA ASP A 74 -6.32 -4.71 18.81
C ASP A 74 -6.42 -3.18 18.91
N ASN A 75 -5.44 -2.56 19.58
CA ASN A 75 -5.37 -1.11 19.68
C ASN A 75 -5.08 -0.45 18.32
N ILE A 76 -4.11 -0.99 17.57
CA ILE A 76 -3.81 -0.53 16.19
C ILE A 76 -5.07 -0.61 15.31
N MET A 77 -5.79 -1.73 15.35
CA MET A 77 -7.02 -1.92 14.58
C MET A 77 -8.11 -0.91 14.98
N GLY A 78 -8.18 -0.52 16.26
CA GLY A 78 -9.07 0.54 16.75
C GLY A 78 -8.86 1.90 16.07
N HIS A 79 -7.63 2.18 15.61
CA HIS A 79 -7.29 3.42 14.92
C HIS A 79 -7.40 3.34 13.38
N ILE A 80 -7.71 2.18 12.79
CA ILE A 80 -7.76 1.99 11.33
C ILE A 80 -9.02 2.61 10.68
N GLY A 81 -10.10 2.83 11.43
CA GLY A 81 -11.37 3.40 10.94
C GLY A 81 -11.29 4.88 10.55
N MET A 82 -10.33 5.25 9.70
CA MET A 82 -10.05 6.61 9.26
C MET A 82 -10.38 6.81 7.77
N GLN A 83 -10.58 8.06 7.39
CA GLN A 83 -10.62 8.46 5.98
C GLN A 83 -9.28 9.05 5.57
N PHE A 84 -8.82 8.70 4.38
CA PHE A 84 -7.64 9.30 3.75
C PHE A 84 -7.74 9.17 2.23
N GLU A 85 -6.98 9.99 1.52
CA GLU A 85 -6.81 9.90 0.08
C GLU A 85 -5.53 9.10 -0.18
N GLY A 86 -5.67 7.97 -0.85
CA GLY A 86 -4.58 7.10 -1.23
C GLY A 86 -4.63 6.81 -2.73
N PRO A 87 -3.52 6.40 -3.36
CA PRO A 87 -3.45 6.07 -4.78
C PRO A 87 -4.55 5.14 -5.30
N SER A 88 -5.12 4.23 -4.47
CA SER A 88 -6.18 3.32 -4.93
C SER A 88 -7.59 3.91 -4.84
N ARG A 89 -7.74 5.09 -4.24
CA ARG A 89 -9.01 5.80 -4.13
C ARG A 89 -9.26 6.60 -5.42
N ALA A 90 -10.10 6.03 -6.28
CA ALA A 90 -10.82 6.72 -7.34
C ALA A 90 -12.06 7.43 -6.77
#